data_AF-A0A0K2B5D4-F1
#
_entry.id   AF-A0A0K2B5D4-F1
#
_cell.length_a   1.000
_cell.length_b   1.000
_cell.length_c   1.000
_cell.angle_alpha   90.00
_cell.angle_beta   90.00
_cell.angle_gamma   90.00
#
_symmetry.space_group_name_H-M   'P 1'
#
loop_
_entity.id
_entity.type
_entity.pdbx_description
1 polymer ?
#
loop_
_entity_poly.entity_id
_entity_poly.type
_entity_poly.pdbx_seq_one_letter_code
_entity_poly.pdbx_strand_id
1 'polypeptide(L)'
;MIIATCGRTKLARWLSAYLAPPCLPVAVGATVSLRLTWPHPGGLLWGLFGSGTWALLCAAMALFGARLGGWPSLTPSRRGPRLLLLSASAVAGVCVWLLCVRLGAPAHLLSVGRTAPLLAALVLACTLATNVSLHAASAAASVTLLVLHLGTGWAVLYLLVAAVGWSRLHLRVHTPLQVLAGASLGTSVCAAVVLLHR
;
A
#
# COMPACT_ATOMS: atom_id res chain seq x y z
N MET A 1 -34.43 4.12 4.09
CA MET A 1 -33.25 3.49 4.75
C MET A 1 -32.41 2.61 3.80
N ILE A 2 -33.02 1.82 2.90
CA ILE A 2 -32.34 0.87 1.98
C ILE A 2 -31.47 1.54 0.89
N ILE A 3 -31.86 2.73 0.41
CA ILE A 3 -31.11 3.44 -0.65
C ILE A 3 -29.81 4.04 -0.10
N ALA A 4 -29.83 4.53 1.15
CA ALA A 4 -28.66 5.09 1.82
C ALA A 4 -27.59 4.03 2.14
N THR A 5 -27.99 2.80 2.48
CA THR A 5 -27.07 1.67 2.68
C THR A 5 -26.47 1.18 1.36
N CYS A 6 -27.24 1.19 0.27
CA CYS A 6 -26.72 0.91 -1.08
C CYS A 6 -25.66 1.94 -1.51
N GLY A 7 -25.92 3.24 -1.31
CA GLY A 7 -24.97 4.31 -1.60
C GLY A 7 -23.68 4.22 -0.76
N ARG A 8 -23.80 4.02 0.56
CA ARG A 8 -22.66 3.84 1.46
C ARG A 8 -21.81 2.62 1.12
N THR A 9 -22.44 1.53 0.70
CA THR A 9 -21.71 0.31 0.29
C THR A 9 -20.95 0.50 -1.02
N LYS A 10 -21.53 1.24 -1.99
CA LYS A 10 -20.84 1.62 -3.23
C LYS A 10 -19.62 2.50 -2.93
N LEU A 11 -19.80 3.53 -2.08
CA LEU A 11 -18.72 4.41 -1.65
C LEU A 11 -17.60 3.61 -0.95
N ALA A 12 -17.94 2.72 -0.02
CA ALA A 12 -16.95 1.89 0.67
C ALA A 12 -16.13 1.03 -0.31
N ARG A 13 -16.77 0.41 -1.32
CA ARG A 13 -16.06 -0.34 -2.37
C ARG A 13 -15.16 0.57 -3.20
N TRP A 14 -15.62 1.76 -3.58
CA TRP A 14 -14.82 2.75 -4.30
C TRP A 14 -13.59 3.18 -3.51
N LEU A 15 -13.77 3.56 -2.25
CA LEU A 15 -12.66 3.91 -1.36
C LEU A 15 -11.69 2.73 -1.23
N SER A 16 -12.18 1.50 -1.08
CA SER A 16 -11.31 0.34 -0.97
C SER A 16 -10.58 -0.02 -2.27
N ALA A 17 -11.12 0.33 -3.44
CA ALA A 17 -10.54 -0.02 -4.74
C ALA A 17 -9.55 1.03 -5.26
N TYR A 18 -9.77 2.30 -4.91
CA TYR A 18 -8.97 3.42 -5.41
C TYR A 18 -8.03 4.00 -4.37
N LEU A 19 -8.42 4.08 -3.08
CA LEU A 19 -7.51 4.56 -2.02
C LEU A 19 -6.59 3.47 -1.47
N ALA A 20 -6.79 2.21 -1.87
CA ALA A 20 -5.90 1.09 -1.62
C ALA A 20 -5.96 0.09 -2.79
N PRO A 21 -4.97 -0.78 -3.04
CA PRO A 21 -3.51 -0.62 -2.97
C PRO A 21 -2.76 -0.18 -4.26
N PRO A 22 -3.34 0.20 -5.42
CA PRO A 22 -2.50 0.73 -6.50
C PRO A 22 -2.34 2.26 -6.44
N CYS A 23 -3.42 3.04 -6.34
CA CYS A 23 -3.31 4.46 -6.71
C CYS A 23 -2.60 5.34 -5.66
N LEU A 24 -2.92 5.19 -4.36
CA LEU A 24 -2.32 6.04 -3.32
C LEU A 24 -0.80 5.81 -3.19
N PRO A 25 -0.28 4.57 -3.09
CA PRO A 25 1.17 4.35 -3.07
C PRO A 25 1.87 4.82 -4.35
N VAL A 26 1.21 4.71 -5.50
CA VAL A 26 1.76 5.20 -6.77
C VAL A 26 1.87 6.71 -6.81
N ALA A 27 0.79 7.41 -6.45
CA ALA A 27 0.77 8.86 -6.38
C ALA A 27 1.83 9.37 -5.40
N VAL A 28 1.86 8.82 -4.18
CA VAL A 28 2.85 9.19 -3.16
C VAL A 28 4.28 8.87 -3.61
N GLY A 29 4.52 7.67 -4.15
CA GLY A 29 5.84 7.26 -4.63
C GLY A 29 6.37 8.18 -5.73
N ALA A 30 5.50 8.59 -6.66
CA ALA A 30 5.81 9.56 -7.70
C ALA A 30 6.12 10.96 -7.13
N THR A 31 5.27 11.47 -6.23
CA THR A 31 5.44 12.79 -5.62
C THR A 31 6.69 12.87 -4.74
N VAL A 32 6.93 11.88 -3.89
CA VAL A 32 8.11 11.85 -3.01
C VAL A 32 9.39 11.69 -3.83
N SER A 33 9.38 10.85 -4.87
CA SER A 33 10.56 10.69 -5.73
C SER A 33 10.90 11.97 -6.49
N LEU A 34 9.90 12.68 -7.03
CA LEU A 34 10.09 13.99 -7.65
C LEU A 34 10.67 15.01 -6.65
N ARG A 35 10.16 15.03 -5.42
CA ARG A 35 10.64 15.93 -4.38
C ARG A 35 12.09 15.65 -4.00
N LEU A 36 12.48 14.37 -3.91
CA LEU A 36 13.83 13.96 -3.53
C LEU A 36 14.88 14.22 -4.61
N THR A 37 14.51 14.19 -5.89
CA THR A 37 15.44 14.44 -6.99
C THR A 37 15.41 15.87 -7.52
N TRP A 38 14.56 16.75 -6.98
CA TRP A 38 14.43 18.13 -7.46
C TRP A 38 15.79 18.84 -7.49
N PRO A 39 16.18 19.52 -8.59
CA PRO A 39 15.36 19.93 -9.74
C PRO A 39 15.27 18.91 -10.90
N HIS A 40 15.88 17.73 -10.79
CA HIS A 40 15.83 16.72 -11.86
C HIS A 40 14.46 16.02 -11.89
N PRO A 41 13.65 16.17 -12.95
CA PRO A 41 12.32 15.56 -13.04
C PRO A 41 12.36 14.03 -13.19
N GLY A 42 13.53 13.44 -13.47
CA GLY A 42 13.71 11.99 -13.65
C GLY A 42 13.29 11.16 -12.44
N GLY A 43 13.27 11.73 -11.22
CA GLY A 43 12.73 11.03 -10.05
C GLY A 43 11.24 10.72 -10.17
N LEU A 44 10.46 11.52 -10.90
CA LEU A 44 9.06 11.20 -11.17
C LEU A 44 8.93 9.86 -11.91
N LEU A 45 9.76 9.64 -12.94
CA LEU A 45 9.77 8.41 -13.73
C LEU A 45 10.19 7.22 -12.87
N TRP A 46 11.19 7.37 -12.00
CA TRP A 46 11.58 6.32 -11.06
C TRP A 46 10.48 5.98 -10.06
N GLY A 47 9.81 7.00 -9.52
CA GLY A 47 8.68 6.83 -8.62
C GLY A 47 7.53 6.07 -9.29
N LEU A 48 7.13 6.50 -10.49
CA LEU A 48 6.10 5.85 -11.29
C LEU A 48 6.50 4.43 -11.72
N PHE A 49 7.75 4.22 -12.12
CA PHE A 49 8.26 2.90 -12.51
C PHE A 49 8.23 1.94 -11.32
N GLY A 50 8.84 2.30 -10.19
CA GLY A 50 8.91 1.42 -9.03
C GLY A 50 7.53 1.12 -8.43
N SER A 51 6.79 2.18 -8.07
CA SER A 51 5.48 2.00 -7.44
C SER A 51 4.43 1.49 -8.42
N GLY A 52 4.44 1.97 -9.66
CA GLY A 52 3.47 1.61 -10.69
C GLY A 52 3.64 0.17 -11.17
N THR A 53 4.88 -0.28 -11.41
CA THR A 53 5.12 -1.68 -11.78
C THR A 53 4.64 -2.62 -10.68
N TRP A 54 4.93 -2.31 -9.41
CA TRP A 54 4.46 -3.13 -8.31
C TRP A 54 2.93 -3.15 -8.21
N ALA A 55 2.29 -1.97 -8.30
CA ALA A 55 0.83 -1.84 -8.30
C ALA A 55 0.17 -2.66 -9.43
N LEU A 56 0.72 -2.60 -10.64
CA LEU A 56 0.26 -3.37 -11.80
C LEU A 56 0.40 -4.87 -11.58
N LEU A 57 1.53 -5.33 -11.01
CA LEU A 57 1.74 -6.74 -10.68
C LEU A 57 0.70 -7.22 -9.66
N CYS A 58 0.48 -6.48 -8.57
CA CYS A 58 -0.55 -6.82 -7.59
C CYS A 58 -1.96 -6.88 -8.19
N ALA A 59 -2.29 -5.93 -9.06
CA ALA A 59 -3.58 -5.91 -9.75
C ALA A 59 -3.73 -7.10 -10.72
N ALA A 60 -2.70 -7.40 -11.51
CA ALA A 60 -2.67 -8.53 -12.42
C ALA A 60 -2.84 -9.85 -11.64
N MET A 61 -2.10 -10.05 -10.55
CA MET A 61 -2.21 -11.24 -9.73
C MET A 61 -3.60 -11.41 -9.11
N ALA A 62 -4.22 -10.32 -8.63
CA ALA A 62 -5.59 -10.34 -8.14
C ALA A 62 -6.61 -10.70 -9.24
N LEU A 63 -6.43 -10.16 -10.45
CA LEU A 63 -7.27 -10.46 -11.61
C LEU A 63 -7.13 -11.90 -12.07
N PHE A 64 -5.90 -12.41 -12.20
CA PHE A 64 -5.63 -13.81 -12.58
C PHE A 64 -6.20 -14.78 -11.54
N GLY A 65 -6.01 -14.52 -10.25
CA GLY A 65 -6.57 -15.35 -9.17
C GLY A 65 -8.09 -15.40 -9.18
N ALA A 66 -8.76 -14.31 -9.55
CA ALA A 66 -10.21 -14.27 -9.72
C ALA A 66 -10.68 -14.97 -11.01
N ARG A 67 -9.96 -14.79 -12.13
CA ARG A 67 -10.34 -15.36 -13.45
C ARG A 67 -10.18 -16.86 -13.53
N LEU A 68 -9.17 -17.44 -12.87
CA LEU A 68 -8.93 -18.89 -12.87
C LEU A 68 -9.90 -19.66 -11.95
N GLY A 69 -10.97 -19.03 -11.46
CA GLY A 69 -11.95 -19.64 -10.55
C GLY A 69 -11.39 -19.92 -9.15
N GLY A 70 -10.13 -19.54 -8.88
CA GLY A 70 -9.46 -19.79 -7.61
C GLY A 70 -10.09 -19.01 -6.46
N TRP A 71 -10.45 -17.74 -6.67
CA TRP A 71 -10.93 -16.84 -5.62
C TRP A 71 -12.30 -16.21 -5.96
N PRO A 72 -13.26 -16.17 -5.01
CA PRO A 72 -14.61 -15.65 -5.26
C PRO A 72 -14.69 -14.13 -5.46
N SER A 73 -13.59 -13.40 -5.27
CA SER A 73 -13.50 -11.95 -5.54
C SER A 73 -12.04 -11.51 -5.70
N LEU A 74 -11.82 -10.28 -6.19
CA LEU A 74 -10.49 -9.65 -6.34
C LEU A 74 -9.70 -9.53 -5.03
N THR A 75 -10.36 -9.66 -3.88
CA THR A 75 -9.71 -9.69 -2.57
C THR A 75 -9.99 -11.04 -1.91
N PRO A 76 -9.00 -11.96 -1.89
CA PRO A 76 -9.21 -13.28 -1.31
C PRO A 76 -9.58 -13.17 0.16
N SER A 77 -10.78 -13.68 0.51
CA SER A 77 -11.29 -13.69 1.89
C SER A 77 -10.83 -14.93 2.66
N ARG A 78 -10.49 -16.02 1.94
CA ARG A 78 -9.95 -17.26 2.52
C ARG A 78 -8.46 -17.10 2.86
N ARG A 79 -8.05 -17.66 4.00
CA ARG A 79 -6.69 -17.50 4.54
C ARG A 79 -5.59 -17.95 3.58
N GLY A 80 -5.72 -19.14 2.95
CA GLY A 80 -4.73 -19.68 2.01
C GLY A 80 -4.48 -18.77 0.80
N PRO A 81 -5.51 -18.53 -0.06
CA PRO A 81 -5.50 -17.53 -1.12
C PRO A 81 -4.90 -16.17 -0.76
N ARG A 82 -5.24 -15.66 0.43
CA ARG A 82 -4.75 -14.37 0.89
C ARG A 82 -3.26 -14.38 1.20
N LEU A 83 -2.78 -15.44 1.86
CA LEU A 83 -1.35 -15.60 2.13
C LEU A 83 -0.56 -15.76 0.83
N LEU A 84 -1.09 -16.47 -0.16
CA LEU A 84 -0.48 -16.58 -1.48
C LEU A 84 -0.38 -15.24 -2.21
N LEU A 85 -1.45 -14.44 -2.20
CA LEU A 85 -1.43 -13.09 -2.79
C LEU A 85 -0.42 -12.19 -2.08
N LEU A 86 -0.39 -12.22 -0.74
CA LEU A 86 0.52 -11.43 0.07
C LEU A 86 1.98 -11.84 -0.13
N SER A 87 2.28 -13.14 -0.17
CA SER A 87 3.64 -13.64 -0.37
C SER A 87 4.16 -13.28 -1.75
N ALA A 88 3.36 -13.52 -2.79
CA ALA A 88 3.76 -13.17 -4.15
C ALA A 88 3.84 -11.63 -4.33
N SER A 89 3.02 -10.83 -3.64
CA SER A 89 3.15 -9.38 -3.60
C SER A 89 4.45 -8.91 -2.92
N ALA A 90 4.87 -9.57 -1.84
CA ALA A 90 6.13 -9.26 -1.17
C ALA A 90 7.33 -9.60 -2.06
N VAL A 91 7.32 -10.77 -2.70
CA VAL A 91 8.34 -11.18 -3.67
C VAL A 91 8.40 -10.21 -4.85
N ALA A 92 7.25 -9.86 -5.43
CA ALA A 92 7.17 -8.87 -6.52
C ALA A 92 7.76 -7.51 -6.10
N GLY A 93 7.46 -7.04 -4.90
CA GLY A 93 8.03 -5.80 -4.36
C GLY A 93 9.57 -5.85 -4.26
N VAL A 94 10.13 -6.97 -3.80
CA VAL A 94 11.59 -7.17 -3.74
C VAL A 94 12.18 -7.21 -5.15
N CYS A 95 11.57 -7.93 -6.10
CA CYS A 95 12.01 -8.00 -7.48
C CYS A 95 12.03 -6.61 -8.15
N VAL A 96 10.97 -5.81 -7.97
CA VAL A 96 10.89 -4.45 -8.50
C VAL A 96 11.94 -3.54 -7.88
N TRP A 97 12.15 -3.63 -6.57
CA TRP A 97 13.20 -2.85 -5.89
C TRP A 97 14.60 -3.24 -6.41
N LEU A 98 14.91 -4.53 -6.53
CA LEU A 98 16.18 -5.02 -7.11
C LEU A 98 16.34 -4.61 -8.57
N LEU A 99 15.26 -4.57 -9.34
CA LEU A 99 15.29 -4.06 -10.72
C LEU A 99 15.66 -2.58 -10.74
N CYS A 100 15.11 -1.76 -9.84
CA CYS A 100 15.50 -0.35 -9.70
C CYS A 100 16.98 -0.22 -9.33
N VAL A 101 17.51 -1.09 -8.46
CA VAL A 101 18.96 -1.13 -8.14
C VAL A 101 19.78 -1.41 -9.40
N ARG A 102 19.41 -2.44 -10.17
CA ARG A 102 20.14 -2.83 -11.39
C ARG A 102 20.10 -1.76 -12.49
N LEU A 103 18.98 -1.04 -12.58
CA LEU A 103 18.81 0.04 -13.57
C LEU A 103 19.44 1.37 -13.11
N GLY A 104 20.08 1.40 -11.93
CA GLY A 104 20.84 2.57 -11.46
C GLY A 104 19.97 3.67 -10.84
N ALA A 105 18.85 3.32 -10.19
CA ALA A 105 18.05 4.30 -9.48
C ALA A 105 18.88 5.02 -8.39
N PRO A 106 18.70 6.34 -8.19
CA PRO A 106 19.42 7.10 -7.18
C PRO A 106 19.28 6.51 -5.77
N ALA A 107 20.38 6.53 -4.99
CA ALA A 107 20.44 5.89 -3.67
C ALA A 107 19.35 6.36 -2.69
N HIS A 108 18.99 7.65 -2.72
CA HIS A 108 17.92 8.21 -1.90
C HIS A 108 16.51 7.72 -2.29
N LEU A 109 16.30 7.34 -3.56
CA LEU A 109 15.05 6.70 -3.99
C LEU A 109 15.01 5.23 -3.56
N LEU A 110 16.17 4.54 -3.63
CA LEU A 110 16.29 3.15 -3.18
C LEU A 110 16.07 3.00 -1.66
N SER A 111 16.55 3.96 -0.86
CA SER A 111 16.39 3.96 0.60
C SER A 111 14.93 4.09 1.02
N VAL A 112 14.15 4.91 0.32
CA VAL A 112 12.71 5.05 0.54
C VAL A 112 11.95 3.88 -0.10
N GLY A 113 12.37 3.44 -1.28
CA GLY A 113 11.71 2.39 -2.06
C GLY A 113 11.65 1.04 -1.37
N ARG A 114 12.57 0.72 -0.45
CA ARG A 114 12.54 -0.52 0.34
C ARG A 114 11.39 -0.59 1.35
N THR A 115 10.73 0.53 1.67
CA THR A 115 9.56 0.58 2.56
C THR A 115 8.47 -0.38 2.08
N ALA A 116 8.25 -0.39 0.77
CA ALA A 116 7.26 -1.19 0.07
C ALA A 116 7.41 -2.71 0.34
N PRO A 117 8.52 -3.36 -0.07
CA PRO A 117 8.72 -4.79 0.17
C PRO A 117 8.81 -5.14 1.66
N LEU A 118 9.44 -4.29 2.49
CA LEU A 118 9.53 -4.52 3.93
C LEU A 118 8.14 -4.54 4.59
N LEU A 119 7.29 -3.57 4.25
CA LEU A 119 5.94 -3.52 4.77
C LEU A 119 5.12 -4.74 4.31
N ALA A 120 5.24 -5.15 3.05
CA ALA A 120 4.56 -6.33 2.54
C ALA A 120 4.98 -7.61 3.29
N ALA A 121 6.29 -7.77 3.52
CA ALA A 121 6.84 -8.91 4.27
C ALA A 121 6.36 -8.91 5.74
N LEU A 122 6.36 -7.76 6.41
CA LEU A 122 5.89 -7.65 7.79
C LEU A 122 4.38 -7.87 7.91
N VAL A 123 3.58 -7.33 6.98
CA VAL A 123 2.14 -7.60 6.94
C VAL A 123 1.88 -9.09 6.71
N LEU A 124 2.65 -9.75 5.83
CA LEU A 124 2.58 -11.20 5.65
C LEU A 124 2.90 -11.93 6.95
N ALA A 125 4.02 -11.61 7.58
CA ALA A 125 4.44 -12.23 8.85
C ALA A 125 3.39 -12.07 9.94
N CYS A 126 2.83 -10.86 10.11
CA CYS A 126 1.73 -10.63 11.02
C CYS A 126 0.50 -11.45 10.63
N THR A 127 0.13 -11.49 9.35
CA THR A 127 -1.05 -12.24 8.84
C THR A 127 -0.93 -13.75 9.04
N LEU A 128 0.29 -14.29 9.19
CA LEU A 128 0.49 -15.69 9.60
C LEU A 128 -0.01 -15.93 11.03
N ALA A 129 0.18 -14.99 11.96
CA ALA A 129 -0.28 -15.09 13.34
C ALA A 129 -1.73 -14.57 13.52
N THR A 130 -1.99 -13.34 13.07
CA THR A 130 -3.27 -12.64 13.19
C THR A 130 -3.54 -11.77 11.97
N ASN A 131 -4.78 -11.75 11.48
CA ASN A 131 -5.12 -10.98 10.29
C ASN A 131 -4.88 -9.48 10.49
N VAL A 132 -4.00 -8.86 9.68
CA VAL A 132 -3.77 -7.42 9.71
C VAL A 132 -4.24 -6.77 8.40
N SER A 133 -4.76 -5.54 8.45
CA SER A 133 -5.23 -4.86 7.25
C SER A 133 -4.08 -4.27 6.42
N LEU A 134 -3.74 -4.92 5.30
CA LEU A 134 -2.79 -4.38 4.33
C LEU A 134 -3.21 -3.01 3.80
N HIS A 135 -4.52 -2.79 3.60
CA HIS A 135 -5.04 -1.52 3.06
C HIS A 135 -4.81 -0.36 4.04
N ALA A 136 -5.06 -0.58 5.33
CA ALA A 136 -4.77 0.43 6.35
C ALA A 136 -3.26 0.66 6.49
N ALA A 137 -2.46 -0.43 6.44
CA ALA A 137 -1.01 -0.35 6.52
C ALA A 137 -0.40 0.43 5.34
N SER A 138 -0.79 0.13 4.10
CA SER A 138 -0.26 0.81 2.92
C SER A 138 -0.68 2.28 2.86
N ALA A 139 -1.93 2.59 3.24
CA ALA A 139 -2.41 3.97 3.30
C ALA A 139 -1.66 4.78 4.37
N ALA A 140 -1.51 4.24 5.58
CA ALA A 140 -0.79 4.89 6.66
C ALA A 140 0.70 5.11 6.31
N ALA A 141 1.37 4.11 5.73
CA ALA A 141 2.74 4.25 5.26
C ALA A 141 2.89 5.34 4.19
N SER A 142 1.94 5.42 3.24
CA SER A 142 1.96 6.44 2.18
C SER A 142 1.82 7.85 2.75
N VAL A 143 0.87 8.06 3.67
CA VAL A 143 0.70 9.38 4.31
C VAL A 143 1.89 9.73 5.20
N THR A 144 2.43 8.76 5.94
CA THR A 144 3.66 8.95 6.75
C THR A 144 4.82 9.41 5.88
N LEU A 145 4.99 8.80 4.71
CA LEU A 145 6.07 9.15 3.78
C LEU A 145 5.94 10.58 3.27
N LEU A 146 4.72 11.02 2.94
CA LEU A 146 4.45 12.42 2.59
C LEU A 146 4.79 13.37 3.73
N VAL A 147 4.33 13.07 4.95
CA VAL A 147 4.58 13.90 6.13
C VAL A 147 6.08 14.07 6.38
N LEU A 148 6.85 13.00 6.29
CA LEU A 148 8.28 13.03 6.58
C LEU A 148 9.10 13.77 5.50
N HIS A 149 8.71 13.70 4.22
CA HIS A 149 9.49 14.29 3.12
C HIS A 149 8.96 15.64 2.61
N LEU A 150 7.66 15.91 2.76
CA LEU A 150 7.01 17.14 2.28
C LEU A 150 6.47 18.02 3.41
N GLY A 151 6.48 17.56 4.67
CA GLY A 151 6.17 18.35 5.86
C GLY A 151 4.84 18.01 6.54
N THR A 152 4.67 18.49 7.77
CA THR A 152 3.56 18.14 8.66
C THR A 152 2.18 18.56 8.16
N GLY A 153 2.09 19.54 7.26
CA GLY A 153 0.82 19.93 6.62
C GLY A 153 0.12 18.78 5.89
N TRP A 154 0.87 17.79 5.42
CA TRP A 154 0.32 16.58 4.78
C TRP A 154 -0.34 15.60 5.75
N ALA A 155 -0.23 15.81 7.07
CA ALA A 155 -0.87 14.97 8.08
C ALA A 155 -2.39 14.99 7.97
N VAL A 156 -2.98 16.02 7.34
CA VAL A 156 -4.42 16.06 7.02
C VAL A 156 -4.87 14.84 6.19
N LEU A 157 -3.97 14.24 5.41
CA LEU A 157 -4.27 13.04 4.62
C LEU A 157 -4.45 11.78 5.47
N TYR A 158 -4.18 11.79 6.78
CA TYR A 158 -4.58 10.70 7.67
C TYR A 158 -6.11 10.53 7.71
N LEU A 159 -6.88 11.56 7.34
CA LEU A 159 -8.32 11.42 7.10
C LEU A 159 -8.63 10.39 6.00
N LEU A 160 -7.76 10.25 4.99
CA LEU A 160 -7.88 9.20 3.97
C LEU A 160 -7.63 7.81 4.58
N VAL A 161 -6.66 7.68 5.49
CA VAL A 161 -6.40 6.43 6.23
C VAL A 161 -7.62 6.05 7.06
N ALA A 162 -8.23 7.01 7.74
CA ALA A 162 -9.47 6.80 8.48
C ALA A 162 -10.63 6.39 7.55
N ALA A 163 -10.75 7.00 6.36
CA ALA A 163 -11.76 6.63 5.36
C ALA A 163 -11.56 5.20 4.81
N VAL A 164 -10.30 4.81 4.55
CA VAL A 164 -9.94 3.43 4.19
C VAL A 164 -10.31 2.47 5.33
N GLY A 165 -9.93 2.81 6.57
CA GLY A 165 -10.29 2.03 7.76
C GLY A 165 -11.79 1.84 7.90
N TRP A 166 -12.56 2.92 7.78
CA TRP A 166 -14.02 2.89 7.80
C TRP A 166 -14.59 1.97 6.72
N SER A 167 -14.08 2.03 5.49
CA SER A 167 -14.50 1.13 4.41
C SER A 167 -14.28 -0.35 4.81
N ARG A 168 -13.11 -0.69 5.39
CA ARG A 168 -12.81 -2.06 5.80
C ARG A 168 -13.73 -2.58 6.90
N LEU A 169 -14.09 -1.71 7.84
CA LEU A 169 -15.04 -2.02 8.92
C LEU A 169 -16.46 -2.14 8.39
N HIS A 170 -16.88 -1.21 7.52
CA HIS A 170 -18.23 -1.19 6.93
C HIS A 170 -18.50 -2.41 6.05
N LEU A 171 -17.49 -2.82 5.26
CA LEU A 171 -17.52 -4.04 4.45
C LEU A 171 -17.30 -5.33 5.28
N ARG A 172 -17.13 -5.20 6.61
CA ARG A 172 -16.92 -6.31 7.56
C ARG A 172 -15.76 -7.22 7.19
N VAL A 173 -14.72 -6.67 6.56
CA VAL A 173 -13.53 -7.45 6.16
C VAL A 173 -12.50 -7.54 7.29
N HIS A 174 -12.50 -6.56 8.20
CA HIS A 174 -11.58 -6.49 9.34
C HIS A 174 -12.31 -6.01 10.60
N THR A 175 -11.72 -6.30 11.76
CA THR A 175 -12.13 -5.69 13.04
C THR A 175 -11.37 -4.38 13.27
N PRO A 176 -11.84 -3.50 14.19
CA PRO A 176 -11.14 -2.25 14.51
C PRO A 176 -9.68 -2.48 14.92
N LEU A 177 -9.41 -3.51 15.73
CA LEU A 177 -8.05 -3.84 16.17
C LEU A 177 -7.15 -4.24 14.98
N GLN A 178 -7.67 -4.96 13.99
CA GLN A 178 -6.90 -5.35 12.80
C GLN A 178 -6.59 -4.16 11.88
N VAL A 179 -7.49 -3.18 11.82
CA VAL A 179 -7.29 -1.93 11.08
C VAL A 179 -6.25 -1.06 11.78
N LEU A 180 -6.39 -0.88 13.10
CA LEU A 180 -5.43 -0.12 13.92
C LEU A 180 -4.04 -0.76 13.88
N ALA A 181 -3.94 -2.07 14.09
CA ALA A 181 -2.67 -2.79 13.98
C ALA A 181 -2.01 -2.60 12.60
N GLY A 182 -2.80 -2.62 11.53
CA GLY A 182 -2.31 -2.35 10.18
C GLY A 182 -1.79 -0.93 10.02
N ALA A 183 -2.58 0.08 10.40
CA ALA A 183 -2.20 1.47 10.31
C ALA A 183 -0.93 1.79 11.14
N SER A 184 -0.87 1.27 12.38
CA SER A 184 0.31 1.40 13.25
C SER A 184 1.53 0.74 12.64
N LEU A 185 1.41 -0.49 12.12
CA LEU A 185 2.51 -1.18 11.46
C LEU A 185 3.02 -0.39 10.24
N GLY A 186 2.12 0.09 9.38
CA GLY A 186 2.48 0.91 8.21
C GLY A 186 3.23 2.19 8.57
N THR A 187 2.71 2.90 9.57
CA THR A 187 3.33 4.14 10.09
C THR A 187 4.72 3.86 10.65
N SER A 188 4.84 2.87 11.54
CA SER A 188 6.10 2.53 12.20
C SER A 188 7.16 2.04 11.23
N VAL A 189 6.80 1.20 10.25
CA VAL A 189 7.74 0.72 9.24
C VAL A 189 8.24 1.86 8.37
N CYS A 190 7.35 2.73 7.89
CA CYS A 190 7.75 3.89 7.10
C CYS A 190 8.65 4.84 7.91
N ALA A 191 8.24 5.17 9.14
CA ALA A 191 9.02 6.02 10.02
C ALA A 191 10.40 5.42 10.32
N ALA A 192 10.49 4.13 10.65
CA ALA A 192 11.77 3.46 10.88
C ALA A 192 12.65 3.49 9.62
N VAL A 193 12.11 3.15 8.45
CA VAL A 193 12.88 3.15 7.19
C VAL A 193 13.44 4.52 6.85
N VAL A 194 12.66 5.58 7.06
CA VAL A 194 13.06 6.96 6.73
C VAL A 194 13.97 7.56 7.78
N LEU A 195 13.63 7.43 9.08
CA LEU A 195 14.35 8.09 10.15
C LEU A 195 15.68 7.41 10.49
N LEU A 196 15.80 6.09 10.31
CA LEU A 196 17.06 5.37 10.54
C LEU A 196 18.06 5.53 9.39
N HIS A 197 17.68 6.18 8.28
CA HIS A 197 18.51 6.35 7.08
C HIS A 197 18.69 7.81 6.68
N ARG A 198 18.32 8.73 7.58
CA ARG A 198 18.77 10.12 7.58
C ARG A 198 20.08 10.21 8.36
#